data_AF-A0A0B7HA25-F1
#
_entry.id   AF-A0A0B7HA25-F1
#
_cell.length_a   1.000
_cell.length_b   1.000
_cell.length_c   1.000
_cell.angle_alpha   90.00
_cell.angle_beta   90.00
_cell.angle_gamma   90.00
#
_symmetry.space_group_name_H-M   'P 1'
#
loop_
_entity.id
_entity.type
_entity.pdbx_description
1 polymer ?
#
loop_
_entity_poly.entity_id
_entity_poly.type
_entity_poly.pdbx_seq_one_letter_code
_entity_poly.pdbx_strand_id
1 'polypeptide(L)'
;MNGTPLNPSDVTLTWGATPPNGFTPNTDGTITIAPNTPGGTYTLTYTICEKLNPTNCETTTVTVLVTASPIVANDDDYTMYPIYTTIGGTVSTSVLVNDTFEGVTATLGTVTISNPTTPNTNIYIDAANGMVVVLPNTPVGTYTLTYTICEKANPTNCSNQANVTVVVLDVPKASDDSATTEINTPVVVNILENDQDVPTTGRVSVVSDPSRGSVQVNDGGTPNDPSDDTITYTPNLGFVGTDTFVYELCDAAGNCSNATVTIEVVAGGDIIPYNAISTNDDGSNDIFYIKGIEGYPNNTVRIYNRWGVKVFEAQGYNNTTKVFRGLSNGRVTIEAPEKLPQGTYYYIIEYVDKNNQTKRKGSWLYIKN
;
A
#
# COMPACT_ATOMS: atom_id res chain seq x y z
N MET A 1 79.53 15.83 -4.44
CA MET A 1 80.91 15.59 -4.91
C MET A 1 81.66 14.76 -3.89
N ASN A 2 82.15 13.57 -4.28
CA ASN A 2 82.92 12.65 -3.43
C ASN A 2 82.26 12.25 -2.09
N GLY A 3 80.93 12.24 -2.00
CA GLY A 3 80.19 11.74 -0.84
C GLY A 3 80.06 12.68 0.37
N THR A 4 80.61 13.89 0.31
CA THR A 4 80.39 14.92 1.35
C THR A 4 79.18 15.79 1.00
N PRO A 5 78.41 16.28 2.00
CA PRO A 5 77.36 17.26 1.77
C PRO A 5 77.90 18.48 1.02
N LEU A 6 77.18 18.93 -0.01
CA LEU A 6 77.54 20.11 -0.77
C LEU A 6 77.39 21.37 0.11
N ASN A 7 78.33 22.30 0.00
CA ASN A 7 78.19 23.63 0.56
C ASN A 7 77.44 24.53 -0.46
N PRO A 8 76.26 25.06 -0.14
CA PRO A 8 75.48 25.89 -1.06
C PRO A 8 76.24 27.14 -1.58
N SER A 9 77.26 27.63 -0.86
CA SER A 9 78.07 28.76 -1.36
C SER A 9 78.94 28.40 -2.55
N ASP A 10 79.25 27.12 -2.75
CA ASP A 10 80.29 26.65 -3.69
C ASP A 10 79.68 26.13 -5.01
N VAL A 11 78.35 26.10 -5.09
CA VAL A 11 77.60 25.57 -6.23
C VAL A 11 76.56 26.57 -6.75
N THR A 12 76.13 26.37 -7.99
CA THR A 12 74.96 27.02 -8.58
C THR A 12 73.88 25.99 -8.85
N LEU A 13 72.64 26.30 -8.47
CA LEU A 13 71.45 25.51 -8.80
C LEU A 13 70.73 26.14 -9.99
N THR A 14 70.44 25.34 -11.00
CA THR A 14 69.56 25.71 -12.11
C THR A 14 68.43 24.70 -12.22
N TRP A 15 67.19 25.19 -12.25
CA TRP A 15 66.03 24.35 -12.52
C TRP A 15 65.93 24.06 -14.03
N GLY A 16 65.42 22.89 -14.37
CA GLY A 16 65.29 22.42 -15.75
C GLY A 16 64.15 23.09 -16.52
N ALA A 17 63.48 22.33 -17.38
CA ALA A 17 62.37 22.83 -18.20
C ALA A 17 61.22 23.41 -17.35
N THR A 18 60.23 24.03 -18.02
CA THR A 18 59.07 24.65 -17.39
C THR A 18 58.47 23.74 -16.30
N PRO A 19 58.33 24.23 -15.04
CA PRO A 19 57.85 23.41 -13.94
C PRO A 19 56.39 22.98 -14.16
N PRO A 20 55.93 21.90 -13.48
CA PRO A 20 54.52 21.55 -13.47
C PRO A 20 53.65 22.71 -13.00
N ASN A 21 52.41 22.80 -13.49
CA ASN A 21 51.51 23.87 -13.10
C ASN A 21 51.30 23.88 -11.58
N GLY A 22 51.33 25.06 -10.95
CA GLY A 22 51.27 25.23 -9.50
C GLY A 22 52.61 25.09 -8.77
N PHE A 23 53.70 24.71 -9.45
CA PHE A 23 55.03 24.60 -8.85
C PHE A 23 55.87 25.83 -9.18
N THR A 24 56.42 26.47 -8.15
CA THR A 24 57.37 27.59 -8.27
C THR A 24 58.69 27.19 -7.62
N PRO A 25 59.68 26.71 -8.40
CA PRO A 25 61.01 26.40 -7.88
C PRO A 25 61.77 27.69 -7.55
N ASN A 26 62.36 27.75 -6.36
CA ASN A 26 63.05 28.94 -5.85
C ASN A 26 64.58 28.80 -6.02
N THR A 27 65.31 29.92 -6.03
CA THR A 27 66.77 29.94 -6.19
C THR A 27 67.53 29.41 -4.96
N ASP A 28 66.87 29.32 -3.81
CA ASP A 28 67.42 28.75 -2.57
C ASP A 28 67.29 27.22 -2.48
N GLY A 29 66.75 26.57 -3.52
CA GLY A 29 66.53 25.13 -3.58
C GLY A 29 65.20 24.65 -3.00
N THR A 30 64.36 25.56 -2.49
CA THR A 30 63.00 25.22 -2.08
C THR A 30 62.03 25.20 -3.28
N ILE A 31 60.87 24.57 -3.11
CA ILE A 31 59.79 24.52 -4.10
C ILE A 31 58.52 25.01 -3.42
N THR A 32 57.91 26.06 -3.96
CA THR A 32 56.59 26.54 -3.49
C THR A 32 55.50 25.84 -4.30
N ILE A 33 54.53 25.25 -3.62
CA ILE A 33 53.37 24.60 -4.26
C ILE A 33 52.15 25.47 -4.02
N ALA A 34 51.44 25.82 -5.10
CA ALA A 34 50.23 26.63 -5.03
C ALA A 34 49.11 25.84 -4.32
N PRO A 35 48.23 26.51 -3.55
CA PRO A 35 47.01 25.89 -3.04
C PRO A 35 46.20 25.25 -4.18
N ASN A 36 45.47 24.17 -3.87
CA ASN A 36 44.66 23.41 -4.83
C ASN A 36 45.46 22.80 -6.00
N THR A 37 46.77 22.59 -5.82
CA THR A 37 47.55 21.77 -6.75
C THR A 37 46.99 20.34 -6.71
N PRO A 38 46.62 19.75 -7.86
CA PRO A 38 46.06 18.40 -7.89
C PRO A 38 46.95 17.36 -7.19
N GLY A 39 46.33 16.42 -6.50
CA GLY A 39 47.03 15.25 -5.97
C GLY A 39 47.71 14.45 -7.09
N GLY A 40 48.96 14.08 -6.88
CA GLY A 40 49.76 13.36 -7.87
C GLY A 40 51.25 13.35 -7.56
N THR A 41 51.99 12.57 -8.34
CA THR A 41 53.46 12.54 -8.28
C THR A 41 54.01 13.41 -9.40
N TYR A 42 54.79 14.42 -9.04
CA TYR A 42 55.41 15.37 -9.95
C TYR A 42 56.92 15.20 -9.95
N THR A 43 57.55 15.39 -11.11
CA THR A 43 59.00 15.37 -11.25
C THR A 43 59.50 16.73 -11.73
N LEU A 44 60.55 17.22 -11.09
CA LEU A 44 61.28 18.40 -11.55
C LEU A 44 62.72 18.00 -11.79
N THR A 45 63.30 18.49 -12.89
CA THR A 45 64.72 18.34 -13.17
C THR A 45 65.48 19.54 -12.62
N TYR A 46 66.67 19.31 -12.08
CA TYR A 46 67.59 20.37 -11.69
C TYR A 46 69.02 19.97 -11.98
N THR A 47 69.87 20.97 -12.17
CA THR A 47 71.31 20.82 -12.41
C THR A 47 72.06 21.60 -11.33
N ILE A 48 73.06 20.96 -10.73
CA ILE A 48 74.00 21.60 -9.82
C ILE A 48 75.36 21.63 -10.49
N CYS A 49 76.00 22.80 -10.54
CA CYS A 49 77.37 22.97 -11.05
C CYS A 49 78.29 23.56 -9.98
N GLU A 50 79.56 23.15 -9.97
CA GLU A 50 80.62 23.81 -9.19
C GLU A 50 80.86 25.25 -9.68
N LYS A 51 80.90 26.24 -8.79
CA LYS A 51 81.21 27.64 -9.17
C LYS A 51 82.63 27.81 -9.69
N LEU A 52 83.59 27.10 -9.07
CA LEU A 52 85.00 27.16 -9.44
C LEU A 52 85.32 26.33 -10.69
N ASN A 53 84.43 25.43 -11.09
CA ASN A 53 84.56 24.62 -12.30
C ASN A 53 83.18 24.41 -12.96
N PRO A 54 82.66 25.39 -13.73
CA PRO A 54 81.30 25.38 -14.26
C PRO A 54 80.96 24.26 -15.26
N THR A 55 81.94 23.45 -15.67
CA THR A 55 81.71 22.25 -16.50
C THR A 55 81.49 20.99 -15.67
N ASN A 56 81.81 21.02 -14.38
CA ASN A 56 81.54 19.93 -13.44
C ASN A 56 80.12 20.09 -12.88
N CYS A 57 79.16 19.51 -13.60
CA CYS A 57 77.73 19.59 -13.29
C CYS A 57 77.10 18.21 -13.18
N GLU A 58 76.08 18.09 -12.34
CA GLU A 58 75.23 16.90 -12.23
C GLU A 58 73.76 17.30 -12.41
N THR A 59 73.05 16.58 -13.28
CA THR A 59 71.62 16.79 -13.53
C THR A 59 70.85 15.59 -13.01
N THR A 60 69.82 15.84 -12.21
CA THR A 60 68.97 14.80 -11.64
C THR A 60 67.54 15.30 -11.47
N THR A 61 66.66 14.44 -10.96
CA THR A 61 65.25 14.77 -10.68
C THR A 61 64.96 14.79 -9.19
N VAL A 62 63.99 15.62 -8.80
CA VAL A 62 63.30 15.54 -7.51
C VAL A 62 61.86 15.10 -7.76
N THR A 63 61.39 14.16 -6.95
CA THR A 63 60.00 13.72 -6.94
C THR A 63 59.25 14.45 -5.82
N VAL A 64 58.12 15.06 -6.15
CA VAL A 64 57.22 15.70 -5.20
C VAL A 64 55.88 14.97 -5.24
N LEU A 65 55.45 14.43 -4.11
CA LEU A 65 54.13 13.85 -3.95
C LEU A 65 53.19 14.89 -3.35
N VAL A 66 52.16 15.25 -4.10
CA VAL A 66 51.01 16.01 -3.58
C VAL A 66 49.93 15.00 -3.23
N THR A 67 49.50 14.97 -1.98
CA THR A 67 48.43 14.07 -1.53
C THR A 67 47.09 14.52 -2.12
N ALA A 68 46.30 13.57 -2.61
CA ALA A 68 44.96 13.85 -3.10
C ALA A 68 44.03 14.30 -1.97
N SER A 69 43.11 15.22 -2.27
CA SER A 69 42.09 15.69 -1.32
C SER A 69 41.16 14.53 -0.95
N PRO A 70 40.81 14.34 0.35
CA PRO A 70 39.91 13.28 0.78
C PRO A 70 38.52 13.41 0.14
N ILE A 71 38.01 12.32 -0.41
CA ILE A 71 36.65 12.23 -0.98
C ILE A 71 35.98 10.98 -0.42
N VAL A 72 34.76 11.14 0.09
CA VAL A 72 33.95 10.02 0.60
C VAL A 72 32.57 10.09 -0.03
N ALA A 73 32.23 9.05 -0.80
CA ALA A 73 30.87 8.77 -1.20
C ALA A 73 30.25 7.81 -0.18
N ASN A 74 29.05 8.10 0.30
CA ASN A 74 28.33 7.27 1.25
C ASN A 74 27.07 6.69 0.59
N ASP A 75 26.69 5.48 0.98
CA ASP A 75 25.49 4.83 0.42
C ASP A 75 24.21 5.64 0.71
N ASP A 76 23.34 5.71 -0.28
CA ASP A 76 22.02 6.35 -0.24
C ASP A 76 20.91 5.30 -0.12
N ASP A 77 19.94 5.56 0.76
CA ASP A 77 18.74 4.75 0.90
C ASP A 77 17.48 5.63 0.78
N TYR A 78 16.74 5.41 -0.31
CA TYR A 78 15.47 6.09 -0.60
C TYR A 78 14.26 5.15 -0.50
N THR A 79 14.40 3.98 0.15
CA THR A 79 13.33 2.98 0.27
C THR A 79 12.08 3.49 0.98
N MET A 80 12.21 4.50 1.85
CA MET A 80 11.08 5.13 2.55
C MET A 80 10.20 5.99 1.62
N TYR A 81 10.68 6.31 0.42
CA TYR A 81 9.98 7.13 -0.58
C TYR A 81 9.85 6.36 -1.90
N PRO A 82 8.99 5.33 -1.95
CA PRO A 82 8.83 4.52 -3.14
C PRO A 82 8.27 5.34 -4.30
N ILE A 83 8.66 4.96 -5.52
CA ILE A 83 8.15 5.55 -6.74
C ILE A 83 7.18 4.57 -7.40
N TYR A 84 6.05 5.07 -7.88
CA TYR A 84 5.03 4.22 -8.49
C TYR A 84 5.31 3.95 -9.96
N THR A 85 5.22 2.67 -10.36
CA THR A 85 5.51 2.22 -11.72
C THR A 85 4.72 2.96 -12.78
N THR A 86 3.45 3.28 -12.51
CA THR A 86 2.53 3.87 -13.49
C THR A 86 2.95 5.27 -13.96
N ILE A 87 3.53 6.09 -13.07
CA ILE A 87 3.87 7.49 -13.33
C ILE A 87 5.39 7.70 -13.39
N GLY A 88 6.18 6.88 -12.69
CA GLY A 88 7.58 7.18 -12.42
C GLY A 88 7.72 8.40 -11.50
N GLY A 89 8.92 8.97 -11.43
CA GLY A 89 9.22 10.10 -10.57
C GLY A 89 10.71 10.37 -10.41
N THR A 90 11.02 11.39 -9.62
CA THR A 90 12.38 11.76 -9.27
C THR A 90 12.49 11.87 -7.76
N VAL A 91 13.51 11.26 -7.18
CA VAL A 91 13.85 11.46 -5.78
C VAL A 91 14.25 12.92 -5.60
N SER A 92 13.58 13.62 -4.69
CA SER A 92 13.77 15.08 -4.49
C SER A 92 15.08 15.44 -3.77
N THR A 93 15.83 14.45 -3.33
CA THR A 93 17.12 14.60 -2.63
C THR A 93 18.24 14.08 -3.51
N SER A 94 19.34 14.82 -3.55
CA SER A 94 20.54 14.46 -4.30
C SER A 94 21.35 13.40 -3.56
N VAL A 95 22.01 12.51 -4.30
CA VAL A 95 22.98 11.54 -3.76
C VAL A 95 24.17 12.21 -3.06
N LEU A 96 24.39 13.51 -3.31
CA LEU A 96 25.51 14.24 -2.72
C LEU A 96 25.26 14.72 -1.28
N VAL A 97 24.04 14.57 -0.74
CA VAL A 97 23.68 15.19 0.56
C VAL A 97 24.48 14.61 1.72
N ASN A 98 24.79 13.32 1.68
CA ASN A 98 25.59 12.60 2.68
C ASN A 98 27.07 12.45 2.26
N ASP A 99 27.46 12.90 1.07
CA ASP A 99 28.82 12.79 0.53
C ASP A 99 29.73 13.93 1.00
N THR A 100 31.04 13.69 1.06
CA THR A 100 32.01 14.73 1.46
C THR A 100 33.20 14.85 0.52
N PHE A 101 33.64 16.10 0.32
CA PHE A 101 34.90 16.49 -0.30
C PHE A 101 35.65 17.38 0.68
N GLU A 102 36.89 17.03 1.04
CA GLU A 102 37.68 17.72 2.07
C GLU A 102 36.97 17.84 3.43
N GLY A 103 36.10 16.86 3.75
CA GLY A 103 35.34 16.80 4.99
C GLY A 103 34.13 17.74 5.08
N VAL A 104 33.83 18.49 4.01
CA VAL A 104 32.57 19.25 3.85
C VAL A 104 31.66 18.57 2.85
N THR A 105 30.35 18.84 2.93
CA THR A 105 29.36 18.26 2.01
C THR A 105 29.75 18.54 0.56
N ALA A 106 29.78 17.48 -0.25
CA ALA A 106 30.12 17.59 -1.66
C ALA A 106 29.03 18.36 -2.44
N THR A 107 29.43 19.09 -3.48
CA THR A 107 28.50 19.80 -4.36
C THR A 107 28.92 19.61 -5.81
N LEU A 108 28.00 19.82 -6.76
CA LEU A 108 28.33 19.80 -8.20
C LEU A 108 29.30 20.93 -8.64
N GLY A 109 29.60 21.86 -7.72
CA GLY A 109 30.67 22.84 -7.87
C GLY A 109 32.06 22.25 -7.61
N THR A 110 32.18 21.30 -6.68
CA THR A 110 33.45 20.73 -6.21
C THR A 110 33.74 19.34 -6.78
N VAL A 111 32.71 18.55 -7.04
CA VAL A 111 32.81 17.18 -7.57
C VAL A 111 31.94 16.97 -8.82
N THR A 112 32.21 15.90 -9.53
CA THR A 112 31.34 15.34 -10.57
C THR A 112 30.87 13.94 -10.17
N ILE A 113 29.60 13.63 -10.43
CA ILE A 113 29.10 12.25 -10.32
C ILE A 113 29.62 11.47 -11.52
N SER A 114 30.26 10.34 -11.24
CA SER A 114 31.02 9.54 -12.20
C SER A 114 30.59 8.08 -12.15
N ASN A 115 30.72 7.40 -13.28
CA ASN A 115 30.43 5.98 -13.44
C ASN A 115 29.08 5.51 -12.84
N PRO A 116 27.96 6.24 -13.04
CA PRO A 116 26.67 5.73 -12.60
C PRO A 116 26.36 4.44 -13.36
N THR A 117 26.05 3.37 -12.63
CA THR A 117 25.57 2.12 -13.22
C THR A 117 24.20 1.78 -12.65
N THR A 118 23.39 1.15 -13.50
CA THR A 118 22.01 0.81 -13.15
C THR A 118 21.68 -0.61 -13.61
N PRO A 119 20.92 -1.38 -12.81
CA PRO A 119 20.39 -2.68 -13.23
C PRO A 119 19.23 -2.53 -14.23
N ASN A 120 18.65 -1.34 -14.38
CA ASN A 120 17.49 -1.08 -15.24
C ASN A 120 17.64 0.26 -15.98
N THR A 121 17.49 0.25 -17.31
CA THR A 121 17.64 1.46 -18.14
C THR A 121 16.62 2.56 -17.85
N ASN A 122 15.51 2.23 -17.18
CA ASN A 122 14.51 3.20 -16.77
C ASN A 122 14.86 3.91 -15.45
N ILE A 123 15.96 3.53 -14.79
CA ILE A 123 16.40 4.14 -13.54
C ILE A 123 17.82 4.64 -13.71
N TYR A 124 18.08 5.91 -13.39
CA TYR A 124 19.41 6.50 -13.51
C TYR A 124 19.61 7.65 -12.53
N ILE A 125 20.87 7.97 -12.25
CA ILE A 125 21.27 9.18 -11.52
C ILE A 125 21.49 10.28 -12.56
N ASP A 126 20.73 11.38 -12.47
CA ASP A 126 20.96 12.54 -13.31
C ASP A 126 22.19 13.31 -12.80
N ALA A 127 23.33 13.13 -13.46
CA ALA A 127 24.59 13.75 -13.06
C ALA A 127 24.58 15.29 -13.05
N ALA A 128 23.58 15.94 -13.68
CA ALA A 128 23.47 17.40 -13.69
C ALA A 128 22.89 17.98 -12.39
N ASN A 129 22.19 17.18 -11.59
CA ASN A 129 21.59 17.59 -10.31
C ASN A 129 21.79 16.58 -9.15
N GLY A 130 22.28 15.38 -9.47
CA GLY A 130 22.49 14.27 -8.55
C GLY A 130 21.22 13.59 -8.04
N MET A 131 20.07 13.86 -8.64
CA MET A 131 18.81 13.21 -8.28
C MET A 131 18.67 11.86 -8.99
N VAL A 132 18.01 10.91 -8.33
CA VAL A 132 17.66 9.62 -8.94
C VAL A 132 16.33 9.76 -9.67
N VAL A 133 16.32 9.39 -10.96
CA VAL A 133 15.14 9.42 -11.82
C VAL A 133 14.69 7.98 -12.10
N VAL A 134 13.39 7.73 -11.92
CA VAL A 134 12.70 6.49 -12.30
C VAL A 134 11.65 6.84 -13.34
N LEU A 135 11.77 6.28 -14.55
CA LEU A 135 10.81 6.53 -15.63
C LEU A 135 9.50 5.72 -15.42
N PRO A 136 8.38 6.16 -16.03
CA PRO A 136 7.14 5.37 -16.04
C PRO A 136 7.34 3.96 -16.62
N ASN A 137 6.50 3.02 -16.20
CA ASN A 137 6.50 1.59 -16.53
C ASN A 137 7.80 0.86 -16.14
N THR A 138 8.54 1.38 -15.16
CA THR A 138 9.63 0.63 -14.53
C THR A 138 9.04 -0.55 -13.76
N PRO A 139 9.45 -1.80 -13.99
CA PRO A 139 8.92 -2.94 -13.26
C PRO A 139 9.00 -2.76 -11.74
N VAL A 140 8.03 -3.32 -11.02
CA VAL A 140 8.05 -3.29 -9.56
C VAL A 140 9.26 -4.03 -9.02
N GLY A 141 9.84 -3.52 -7.95
CA GLY A 141 11.01 -4.12 -7.32
C GLY A 141 11.89 -3.13 -6.58
N THR A 142 12.88 -3.68 -5.88
CA THR A 142 13.96 -2.91 -5.27
C THR A 142 15.16 -2.89 -6.20
N TYR A 143 15.72 -1.71 -6.42
CA TYR A 143 16.85 -1.50 -7.32
C TYR A 143 18.01 -0.85 -6.58
N THR A 144 19.22 -1.35 -6.84
CA THR A 144 20.46 -0.78 -6.33
C THR A 144 21.29 -0.28 -7.50
N LEU A 145 21.50 1.02 -7.56
CA LEU A 145 22.43 1.68 -8.48
C LEU A 145 23.76 1.87 -7.76
N THR A 146 24.81 2.16 -8.53
CA THR A 146 26.09 2.55 -7.93
C THR A 146 26.66 3.77 -8.64
N TYR A 147 27.47 4.54 -7.91
CA TYR A 147 28.18 5.70 -8.45
C TYR A 147 29.51 5.91 -7.73
N THR A 148 30.37 6.76 -8.30
CA THR A 148 31.49 7.39 -7.60
C THR A 148 31.35 8.90 -7.74
N ILE A 149 32.04 9.65 -6.88
CA ILE A 149 32.28 11.09 -7.09
C ILE A 149 33.75 11.33 -7.32
N CYS A 150 34.07 12.20 -8.29
CA CYS A 150 35.44 12.58 -8.61
C CYS A 150 35.61 14.09 -8.42
N GLU A 151 36.79 14.49 -7.96
CA GLU A 151 37.15 15.89 -7.81
C GLU A 151 37.12 16.60 -9.18
N LYS A 152 36.47 17.76 -9.24
CA LYS A 152 36.32 18.50 -10.49
C LYS A 152 37.64 19.09 -10.99
N ALA A 153 38.50 19.52 -10.08
CA ALA A 153 39.82 20.04 -10.40
C ALA A 153 40.84 18.93 -10.73
N ASN A 154 40.58 17.69 -10.29
CA ASN A 154 41.41 16.53 -10.57
C ASN A 154 40.55 15.27 -10.83
N PRO A 155 40.08 15.04 -12.07
CA PRO A 155 39.17 13.94 -12.39
C PRO A 155 39.72 12.52 -12.15
N THR A 156 41.00 12.39 -11.82
CA THR A 156 41.63 11.11 -11.46
C THR A 156 41.50 10.78 -9.96
N ASN A 157 41.19 11.78 -9.13
CA ASN A 157 40.91 11.61 -7.71
C ASN A 157 39.41 11.33 -7.52
N CYS A 158 39.06 10.07 -7.26
CA CYS A 158 37.68 9.63 -7.10
C CYS A 158 37.50 8.89 -5.78
N SER A 159 36.29 8.95 -5.23
CA SER A 159 35.86 8.15 -4.10
C SER A 159 35.85 6.65 -4.43
N ASN A 160 35.71 5.82 -3.39
CA ASN A 160 35.18 4.47 -3.57
C ASN A 160 33.74 4.52 -4.11
N GLN A 161 33.29 3.38 -4.63
CA GLN A 161 31.91 3.20 -5.08
C GLN A 161 30.93 3.28 -3.91
N ALA A 162 29.84 4.01 -4.09
CA ALA A 162 28.68 4.05 -3.21
C ALA A 162 27.45 3.45 -3.91
N ASN A 163 26.54 2.92 -3.11
CA ASN A 163 25.28 2.32 -3.55
C ASN A 163 24.12 3.29 -3.35
N VAL A 164 23.12 3.22 -4.24
CA VAL A 164 21.87 3.98 -4.11
C VAL A 164 20.71 3.01 -4.23
N THR A 165 19.90 2.90 -3.18
CA THR A 165 18.76 1.97 -3.15
C THR A 165 17.44 2.71 -3.32
N VAL A 166 16.62 2.28 -4.28
CA VAL A 166 15.26 2.79 -4.53
C VAL A 166 14.27 1.65 -4.63
N VAL A 167 13.00 1.91 -4.30
CA VAL A 167 11.90 0.95 -4.40
C VAL A 167 10.87 1.46 -5.40
N VAL A 168 10.46 0.58 -6.31
CA VAL A 168 9.35 0.81 -7.24
C VAL A 168 8.18 -0.08 -6.85
N LEU A 169 7.03 0.54 -6.56
CA LEU A 169 5.78 -0.13 -6.19
C LEU A 169 4.74 0.01 -7.30
N ASP A 170 3.71 -0.83 -7.26
CA ASP A 170 2.47 -0.59 -8.00
C ASP A 170 1.45 0.10 -7.10
N VAL A 171 0.38 0.61 -7.71
CA VAL A 171 -0.78 1.16 -6.99
C VAL A 171 -1.82 0.06 -6.77
N PRO A 172 -2.63 0.13 -5.69
CA PRO A 172 -3.72 -0.83 -5.48
C PRO A 172 -4.68 -0.88 -6.68
N LYS A 173 -5.17 -2.08 -7.00
CA LYS A 173 -6.16 -2.29 -8.06
C LYS A 173 -7.31 -3.14 -7.54
N ALA A 174 -8.37 -2.44 -7.15
CA ALA A 174 -9.62 -3.04 -6.74
C ALA A 174 -10.39 -3.59 -7.96
N SER A 175 -10.98 -4.77 -7.82
CA SER A 175 -11.79 -5.45 -8.83
C SER A 175 -13.20 -5.70 -8.33
N ASP A 176 -14.20 -5.59 -9.20
CA ASP A 176 -15.60 -5.75 -8.82
C ASP A 176 -15.89 -7.14 -8.19
N ASP A 177 -16.68 -7.12 -7.12
CA ASP A 177 -17.04 -8.29 -6.33
C ASP A 177 -18.50 -8.66 -6.49
N SER A 178 -18.81 -9.92 -6.13
CA SER A 178 -20.19 -10.35 -5.96
C SER A 178 -20.37 -11.31 -4.81
N ALA A 179 -21.52 -11.24 -4.16
CA ALA A 179 -21.95 -12.21 -3.16
C ALA A 179 -23.46 -12.45 -3.22
N THR A 180 -23.89 -13.56 -2.64
CA THR A 180 -25.31 -13.91 -2.52
C THR A 180 -25.62 -14.16 -1.05
N THR A 181 -26.79 -13.71 -0.61
CA THR A 181 -27.30 -14.04 0.73
C THR A 181 -28.81 -14.27 0.72
N GLU A 182 -29.31 -14.93 1.74
CA GLU A 182 -30.75 -15.05 1.96
C GLU A 182 -31.31 -13.77 2.59
N ILE A 183 -32.59 -13.51 2.35
CA ILE A 183 -33.35 -12.45 3.02
C ILE A 183 -33.08 -12.41 4.53
N ASN A 184 -32.93 -11.20 5.08
CA ASN A 184 -32.65 -10.95 6.50
C ASN A 184 -31.36 -11.60 7.05
N THR A 185 -30.48 -12.11 6.18
CA THR A 185 -29.24 -12.78 6.59
C THR A 185 -28.03 -11.92 6.18
N PRO A 186 -27.23 -11.44 7.14
CA PRO A 186 -25.97 -10.78 6.82
C PRO A 186 -25.00 -11.70 6.09
N VAL A 187 -24.15 -11.14 5.23
CA VAL A 187 -23.08 -11.85 4.52
C VAL A 187 -21.77 -11.09 4.64
N VAL A 188 -20.70 -11.83 4.88
CA VAL A 188 -19.32 -11.31 4.83
C VAL A 188 -18.80 -11.47 3.42
N VAL A 189 -18.25 -10.40 2.86
CA VAL A 189 -17.66 -10.36 1.53
C VAL A 189 -16.15 -10.20 1.68
N ASN A 190 -15.39 -11.13 1.11
CA ASN A 190 -13.94 -11.08 1.03
C ASN A 190 -13.53 -10.25 -0.19
N ILE A 191 -13.68 -8.93 -0.08
CA ILE A 191 -13.49 -7.95 -1.17
C ILE A 191 -12.08 -7.90 -1.76
N LEU A 192 -11.09 -8.51 -1.11
CA LEU A 192 -9.67 -8.46 -1.52
C LEU A 192 -9.22 -9.70 -2.31
N GLU A 193 -10.06 -10.73 -2.43
CA GLU A 193 -9.64 -12.02 -3.03
C GLU A 193 -9.27 -11.93 -4.52
N ASN A 194 -9.89 -11.01 -5.25
CA ASN A 194 -9.68 -10.76 -6.68
C ASN A 194 -8.87 -9.48 -6.97
N ASP A 195 -8.47 -8.76 -5.92
CA ASP A 195 -7.71 -7.52 -6.01
C ASP A 195 -6.23 -7.77 -6.31
N GLN A 196 -5.57 -6.75 -6.87
CA GLN A 196 -4.13 -6.76 -7.11
C GLN A 196 -3.46 -5.64 -6.31
N ASP A 197 -2.21 -5.89 -5.93
CA ASP A 197 -1.37 -4.92 -5.22
C ASP A 197 -2.02 -4.43 -3.91
N VAL A 198 -2.68 -5.33 -3.19
CA VAL A 198 -3.28 -5.06 -1.88
C VAL A 198 -2.16 -4.63 -0.91
N PRO A 199 -2.21 -3.40 -0.39
CA PRO A 199 -1.14 -2.87 0.45
C PRO A 199 -1.20 -3.47 1.86
N THR A 200 -0.04 -3.58 2.52
CA THR A 200 0.07 -3.94 3.95
C THR A 200 0.11 -2.70 4.86
N THR A 201 -0.01 -1.51 4.28
CA THR A 201 -0.24 -0.26 5.02
C THR A 201 -1.14 0.63 4.19
N GLY A 202 -2.31 0.98 4.72
CA GLY A 202 -3.38 1.59 3.94
C GLY A 202 -4.73 1.54 4.65
N ARG A 203 -5.82 1.53 3.87
CA ARG A 203 -7.19 1.40 4.39
C ARG A 203 -8.17 0.89 3.33
N VAL A 204 -9.23 0.21 3.78
CA VAL A 204 -10.48 0.01 3.02
C VAL A 204 -11.54 0.98 3.54
N SER A 205 -12.32 1.58 2.63
CA SER A 205 -13.47 2.39 3.02
C SER A 205 -14.65 2.24 2.06
N VAL A 206 -15.88 2.34 2.57
CA VAL A 206 -17.07 2.40 1.74
C VAL A 206 -17.28 3.85 1.29
N VAL A 207 -17.30 4.08 -0.01
CA VAL A 207 -17.45 5.41 -0.62
C VAL A 207 -18.82 5.64 -1.25
N SER A 208 -19.60 4.59 -1.45
CA SER A 208 -21.01 4.66 -1.81
C SER A 208 -21.79 3.57 -1.09
N ASP A 209 -22.71 3.97 -0.21
CA ASP A 209 -23.56 3.06 0.53
C ASP A 209 -24.59 2.34 -0.37
N PRO A 210 -25.04 1.14 0.03
CA PRO A 210 -26.14 0.46 -0.63
C PRO A 210 -27.49 1.13 -0.35
N SER A 211 -28.48 0.88 -1.21
CA SER A 211 -29.81 1.50 -1.11
C SER A 211 -30.83 0.64 -0.35
N ARG A 212 -30.56 -0.66 -0.20
CA ARG A 212 -31.48 -1.67 0.37
C ARG A 212 -30.84 -2.51 1.48
N GLY A 213 -29.75 -2.03 2.07
CA GLY A 213 -29.09 -2.64 3.22
C GLY A 213 -28.18 -1.66 3.93
N SER A 214 -27.27 -2.20 4.73
CA SER A 214 -26.19 -1.47 5.39
C SER A 214 -24.90 -2.26 5.29
N VAL A 215 -23.77 -1.57 5.33
CA VAL A 215 -22.44 -2.18 5.28
C VAL A 215 -21.61 -1.78 6.49
N GLN A 216 -20.76 -2.68 6.93
CA GLN A 216 -19.78 -2.45 7.98
C GLN A 216 -18.44 -3.04 7.54
N VAL A 217 -17.40 -2.20 7.51
CA VAL A 217 -16.01 -2.66 7.36
C VAL A 217 -15.58 -3.32 8.67
N ASN A 218 -15.00 -4.50 8.56
CA ASN A 218 -14.34 -5.20 9.65
C ASN A 218 -12.84 -5.20 9.37
N ASP A 219 -12.10 -4.51 10.22
CA ASP A 219 -10.68 -4.19 10.03
C ASP A 219 -9.74 -5.27 10.56
N GLY A 220 -10.22 -6.48 10.90
CA GLY A 220 -9.37 -7.54 11.45
C GLY A 220 -8.71 -7.25 12.82
N GLY A 221 -8.91 -6.06 13.39
CA GLY A 221 -8.08 -5.53 14.48
C GLY A 221 -6.79 -4.84 14.02
N THR A 222 -6.67 -4.52 12.73
CA THR A 222 -5.54 -3.97 12.00
C THR A 222 -5.90 -2.64 11.28
N PRO A 223 -6.18 -1.53 12.01
CA PRO A 223 -6.78 -0.32 11.42
C PRO A 223 -6.01 0.41 10.30
N ASN A 224 -4.73 0.08 10.09
CA ASN A 224 -3.87 0.67 9.06
C ASN A 224 -3.30 -0.38 8.12
N ASP A 225 -3.74 -1.63 8.18
CA ASP A 225 -3.29 -2.71 7.31
C ASP A 225 -4.53 -3.37 6.72
N PRO A 226 -4.91 -3.02 5.48
CA PRO A 226 -6.14 -3.52 4.89
C PRO A 226 -6.04 -4.97 4.43
N SER A 227 -4.91 -5.66 4.56
CA SER A 227 -4.67 -6.96 3.91
C SER A 227 -5.56 -8.11 4.41
N ASP A 228 -6.28 -7.93 5.52
CA ASP A 228 -7.25 -8.86 6.08
C ASP A 228 -8.66 -8.26 6.27
N ASP A 229 -8.89 -7.05 5.75
CA ASP A 229 -10.18 -6.36 5.86
C ASP A 229 -11.29 -7.11 5.10
N THR A 230 -12.47 -7.12 5.69
CA THR A 230 -13.69 -7.68 5.07
C THR A 230 -14.85 -6.70 5.20
N ILE A 231 -15.88 -6.85 4.37
CA ILE A 231 -17.09 -6.04 4.47
C ILE A 231 -18.28 -6.95 4.78
N THR A 232 -19.01 -6.63 5.86
CA THR A 232 -20.29 -7.28 6.17
C THR A 232 -21.43 -6.46 5.58
N TYR A 233 -22.20 -7.06 4.68
CA TYR A 233 -23.47 -6.50 4.20
C TYR A 233 -24.64 -7.09 4.97
N THR A 234 -25.54 -6.24 5.47
CA THR A 234 -26.80 -6.63 6.12
C THR A 234 -27.99 -6.10 5.31
N PRO A 235 -28.80 -6.96 4.68
CA PRO A 235 -29.99 -6.54 3.96
C PRO A 235 -31.00 -5.84 4.88
N ASN A 236 -31.75 -4.88 4.35
CA ASN A 236 -32.93 -4.36 5.04
C ASN A 236 -33.95 -5.49 5.25
N LEU A 237 -34.70 -5.42 6.36
CA LEU A 237 -35.69 -6.43 6.68
C LEU A 237 -36.72 -6.59 5.55
N GLY A 238 -36.87 -7.81 5.05
CA GLY A 238 -37.81 -8.17 3.99
C GLY A 238 -37.31 -7.88 2.56
N PHE A 239 -36.08 -7.40 2.38
CA PHE A 239 -35.55 -7.11 1.05
C PHE A 239 -35.16 -8.37 0.28
N VAL A 240 -35.59 -8.45 -0.99
CA VAL A 240 -35.19 -9.46 -1.97
C VAL A 240 -34.91 -8.73 -3.28
N GLY A 241 -33.81 -9.07 -3.94
CA GLY A 241 -33.33 -8.42 -5.16
C GLY A 241 -31.84 -8.10 -5.08
N THR A 242 -31.38 -7.32 -6.05
CA THR A 242 -29.99 -6.89 -6.13
C THR A 242 -29.79 -5.55 -5.43
N ASP A 243 -28.68 -5.43 -4.71
CA ASP A 243 -28.20 -4.18 -4.11
C ASP A 243 -26.70 -4.04 -4.39
N THR A 244 -26.19 -2.81 -4.36
CA THR A 244 -24.80 -2.52 -4.74
C THR A 244 -24.20 -1.47 -3.85
N PHE A 245 -22.92 -1.59 -3.52
CA PHE A 245 -22.12 -0.56 -2.85
C PHE A 245 -20.74 -0.46 -3.50
N VAL A 246 -20.01 0.63 -3.25
CA VAL A 246 -18.66 0.83 -3.78
C VAL A 246 -17.69 0.97 -2.62
N TYR A 247 -16.61 0.20 -2.64
CA TYR A 247 -15.48 0.40 -1.73
C TYR A 247 -14.29 1.03 -2.47
N GLU A 248 -13.43 1.65 -1.68
CA GLU A 248 -12.15 2.24 -2.08
C GLU A 248 -11.04 1.59 -1.25
N LEU A 249 -10.04 1.03 -1.93
CA LEU A 249 -8.81 0.48 -1.36
C LEU A 249 -7.67 1.47 -1.61
N CYS A 250 -6.98 1.89 -0.56
CA CYS A 250 -5.87 2.85 -0.66
C CYS A 250 -4.61 2.35 0.03
N ASP A 251 -3.45 2.72 -0.51
CA ASP A 251 -2.16 2.58 0.16
C ASP A 251 -1.85 3.77 1.10
N ALA A 252 -0.73 3.68 1.83
CA ALA A 252 -0.27 4.71 2.75
C ALA A 252 0.10 6.05 2.09
N ALA A 253 0.38 6.06 0.78
CA ALA A 253 0.67 7.29 0.03
C ALA A 253 -0.59 7.96 -0.51
N GLY A 254 -1.75 7.32 -0.38
CA GLY A 254 -3.03 7.84 -0.84
C GLY A 254 -3.36 7.49 -2.29
N ASN A 255 -2.66 6.52 -2.90
CA ASN A 255 -3.10 5.96 -4.18
C ASN A 255 -4.26 5.01 -3.91
N CYS A 256 -5.38 5.25 -4.59
CA CYS A 256 -6.64 4.59 -4.33
C CYS A 256 -7.23 3.97 -5.60
N SER A 257 -7.96 2.88 -5.43
CA SER A 257 -8.75 2.24 -6.48
C SER A 257 -10.11 1.82 -5.94
N ASN A 258 -11.14 1.90 -6.78
CA ASN A 258 -12.52 1.64 -6.40
C ASN A 258 -13.05 0.40 -7.12
N ALA A 259 -13.88 -0.36 -6.42
CA ALA A 259 -14.62 -1.48 -7.00
C ALA A 259 -16.06 -1.53 -6.48
N THR A 260 -16.94 -2.07 -7.33
CA THR A 260 -18.36 -2.24 -7.03
C THR A 260 -18.59 -3.65 -6.49
N VAL A 261 -19.26 -3.74 -5.34
CA VAL A 261 -19.76 -5.01 -4.81
C VAL A 261 -21.22 -5.15 -5.16
N THR A 262 -21.57 -6.23 -5.85
CA THR A 262 -22.96 -6.59 -6.19
C THR A 262 -23.46 -7.70 -5.28
N ILE A 263 -24.51 -7.42 -4.51
CA ILE A 263 -25.15 -8.41 -3.63
C ILE A 263 -26.48 -8.86 -4.22
N GLU A 264 -26.65 -10.16 -4.41
CA GLU A 264 -27.95 -10.76 -4.70
C GLU A 264 -28.59 -11.28 -3.41
N VAL A 265 -29.70 -10.66 -2.99
CA VAL A 265 -30.49 -11.13 -1.85
C VAL A 265 -31.63 -11.99 -2.37
N VAL A 266 -31.56 -13.29 -2.11
CA VAL A 266 -32.56 -14.26 -2.57
C VAL A 266 -33.63 -14.51 -1.52
N ALA A 267 -34.83 -14.87 -1.98
CA ALA A 267 -35.85 -15.44 -1.10
C ALA A 267 -35.26 -16.68 -0.39
N GLY A 268 -35.33 -16.69 0.95
CA GLY A 268 -34.69 -17.70 1.78
C GLY A 268 -35.19 -19.13 1.55
N GLY A 269 -34.52 -20.11 2.18
CA GLY A 269 -34.79 -21.54 2.05
C GLY A 269 -36.16 -22.03 2.58
N ASP A 270 -36.21 -23.22 3.17
CA ASP A 270 -37.46 -23.81 3.67
C ASP A 270 -38.15 -22.93 4.73
N ILE A 271 -39.48 -22.78 4.63
CA ILE A 271 -40.25 -22.19 5.71
C ILE A 271 -40.33 -23.13 6.91
N ILE A 272 -40.02 -22.66 8.12
CA ILE A 272 -40.05 -23.48 9.35
C ILE A 272 -41.03 -22.87 10.35
N PRO A 273 -42.26 -23.42 10.46
CA PRO A 273 -43.24 -22.98 11.46
C PRO A 273 -42.85 -23.47 12.85
N TYR A 274 -42.93 -22.58 13.84
CA TYR A 274 -42.69 -22.94 15.24
C TYR A 274 -44.04 -23.29 15.87
N ASN A 275 -44.27 -24.59 16.09
CA ASN A 275 -45.60 -25.15 16.34
C ASN A 275 -46.15 -24.90 17.75
N ALA A 276 -45.67 -23.91 18.48
CA ALA A 276 -46.18 -23.54 19.79
C ALA A 276 -46.15 -22.02 19.99
N ILE A 277 -47.21 -21.49 20.62
CA ILE A 277 -47.27 -20.11 21.10
C ILE A 277 -47.75 -20.09 22.55
N SER A 278 -47.32 -19.08 23.30
CA SER A 278 -47.95 -18.65 24.54
C SER A 278 -48.75 -17.38 24.28
N THR A 279 -49.87 -17.19 24.96
CA THR A 279 -50.68 -15.98 24.83
C THR A 279 -50.70 -15.22 26.15
N ASN A 280 -49.59 -15.19 26.87
CA ASN A 280 -49.42 -14.47 28.13
C ASN A 280 -48.81 -13.07 27.96
N ASP A 281 -48.44 -12.68 26.73
CA ASP A 281 -47.88 -11.37 26.37
C ASP A 281 -46.58 -11.05 27.12
N ASP A 282 -45.74 -12.05 27.39
CA ASP A 282 -44.47 -11.90 28.11
C ASP A 282 -43.28 -11.56 27.20
N GLY A 283 -43.53 -11.39 25.90
CA GLY A 283 -42.54 -11.14 24.86
C GLY A 283 -41.88 -12.40 24.30
N SER A 284 -42.17 -13.59 24.86
CA SER A 284 -41.62 -14.87 24.42
C SER A 284 -42.71 -15.73 23.78
N ASN A 285 -42.48 -16.19 22.55
CA ASN A 285 -43.41 -17.07 21.83
C ASN A 285 -44.87 -16.55 21.75
N ASP A 286 -45.08 -15.24 21.84
CA ASP A 286 -46.41 -14.59 21.76
C ASP A 286 -47.07 -14.67 20.38
N ILE A 287 -46.28 -15.05 19.38
CA ILE A 287 -46.68 -15.07 17.98
C ILE A 287 -46.43 -16.43 17.36
N PHE A 288 -47.26 -16.81 16.39
CA PHE A 288 -46.95 -17.96 15.55
C PHE A 288 -45.82 -17.60 14.59
N TYR A 289 -44.59 -17.78 15.03
CA TYR A 289 -43.41 -17.45 14.26
C TYR A 289 -43.16 -18.50 13.16
N ILE A 290 -42.95 -18.04 11.92
CA ILE A 290 -42.62 -18.91 10.79
C ILE A 290 -41.30 -18.41 10.21
N LYS A 291 -40.18 -19.08 10.51
CA LYS A 291 -38.87 -18.70 9.98
C LYS A 291 -38.91 -18.73 8.44
N GLY A 292 -38.42 -17.67 7.81
CA GLY A 292 -38.24 -17.57 6.35
C GLY A 292 -39.49 -17.18 5.57
N ILE A 293 -40.65 -16.97 6.22
CA ILE A 293 -41.90 -16.64 5.54
C ILE A 293 -41.85 -15.29 4.81
N GLU A 294 -40.99 -14.38 5.28
CA GLU A 294 -40.76 -13.06 4.70
C GLU A 294 -40.14 -13.15 3.30
N GLY A 295 -39.43 -14.24 2.98
CA GLY A 295 -38.92 -14.53 1.64
C GLY A 295 -40.03 -14.84 0.63
N TYR A 296 -41.26 -15.06 1.10
CA TYR A 296 -42.40 -15.44 0.28
C TYR A 296 -43.54 -14.43 0.46
N PRO A 297 -43.44 -13.21 -0.08
CA PRO A 297 -44.44 -12.15 0.14
C PRO A 297 -45.85 -12.56 -0.36
N ASN A 298 -45.90 -13.39 -1.39
CA ASN A 298 -47.12 -14.04 -1.87
C ASN A 298 -47.39 -15.32 -1.06
N ASN A 299 -47.71 -15.15 0.23
CA ASN A 299 -48.12 -16.24 1.10
C ASN A 299 -49.54 -16.02 1.67
N THR A 300 -50.16 -17.10 2.12
CA THR A 300 -51.38 -17.07 2.92
C THR A 300 -51.27 -18.08 4.05
N VAL A 301 -51.42 -17.61 5.28
CA VAL A 301 -51.46 -18.46 6.49
C VAL A 301 -52.90 -18.56 6.96
N ARG A 302 -53.38 -19.78 7.13
CA ARG A 302 -54.70 -20.09 7.67
C ARG A 302 -54.58 -20.99 8.87
N ILE A 303 -55.34 -20.71 9.93
CA ILE A 303 -55.36 -21.53 11.15
C ILE A 303 -56.80 -21.96 11.40
N TYR A 304 -56.96 -23.22 11.81
CA TYR A 304 -58.20 -23.91 12.02
C TYR A 304 -58.23 -24.53 13.42
N ASN A 305 -59.40 -24.56 14.04
CA ASN A 305 -59.59 -25.32 15.27
C ASN A 305 -59.75 -26.83 14.98
N ARG A 306 -59.86 -27.65 16.03
CA ARG A 306 -60.02 -29.12 15.92
C ARG A 306 -61.26 -29.61 15.15
N TRP A 307 -62.22 -28.73 14.89
CA TRP A 307 -63.43 -29.04 14.11
C TRP A 307 -63.33 -28.59 12.65
N GLY A 308 -62.16 -28.12 12.22
CA GLY A 308 -61.93 -27.64 10.85
C GLY A 308 -62.49 -26.24 10.58
N VAL A 309 -62.90 -25.49 11.61
CA VAL A 309 -63.37 -24.11 11.44
C VAL A 309 -62.17 -23.17 11.38
N LYS A 310 -62.09 -22.35 10.33
CA LYS A 310 -61.04 -21.32 10.16
C LYS A 310 -61.19 -20.25 11.23
N VAL A 311 -60.18 -20.10 12.07
CA VAL A 311 -60.13 -19.11 13.15
C VAL A 311 -59.23 -17.94 12.82
N PHE A 312 -58.25 -18.12 11.93
CA PHE A 312 -57.37 -17.06 11.46
C PHE A 312 -57.05 -17.19 9.98
N GLU A 313 -56.93 -16.06 9.30
CA GLU A 313 -56.36 -15.96 7.95
C GLU A 313 -55.59 -14.65 7.79
N ALA A 314 -54.42 -14.72 7.15
CA ALA A 314 -53.67 -13.55 6.73
C ALA A 314 -52.97 -13.80 5.39
N GLN A 315 -53.13 -12.85 4.48
CA GLN A 315 -52.36 -12.78 3.23
C GLN A 315 -51.12 -11.90 3.42
N GLY A 316 -49.96 -12.42 2.98
CA GLY A 316 -48.66 -11.79 3.18
C GLY A 316 -48.24 -11.78 4.65
N TYR A 317 -48.31 -12.93 5.33
CA TYR A 317 -47.85 -13.11 6.71
C TYR A 317 -46.36 -12.79 6.82
N ASN A 318 -45.93 -12.02 7.83
CA ASN A 318 -44.57 -11.46 7.90
C ASN A 318 -43.97 -11.37 9.32
N ASN A 319 -44.40 -12.23 10.26
CA ASN A 319 -43.95 -12.32 11.67
C ASN A 319 -43.96 -11.01 12.48
N THR A 320 -44.42 -9.89 11.93
CA THR A 320 -44.29 -8.55 12.52
C THR A 320 -45.64 -7.88 12.58
N THR A 321 -46.16 -7.44 11.43
CA THR A 321 -47.38 -6.64 11.30
C THR A 321 -48.61 -7.49 10.99
N LYS A 322 -48.43 -8.57 10.22
CA LYS A 322 -49.48 -9.51 9.84
C LYS A 322 -49.18 -10.87 10.45
N VAL A 323 -49.49 -11.00 11.74
CA VAL A 323 -49.06 -12.12 12.57
C VAL A 323 -50.20 -12.65 13.44
N PHE A 324 -50.23 -13.96 13.70
CA PHE A 324 -51.19 -14.57 14.60
C PHE A 324 -50.69 -14.52 16.04
N ARG A 325 -51.52 -13.95 16.93
CA ARG A 325 -51.25 -13.75 18.36
C ARG A 325 -52.22 -14.51 19.27
N GLY A 326 -52.77 -15.62 18.77
CA GLY A 326 -53.85 -16.34 19.46
C GLY A 326 -55.23 -15.69 19.36
N LEU A 327 -55.39 -14.60 18.59
CA LEU A 327 -56.67 -13.93 18.39
C LEU A 327 -57.34 -14.41 17.09
N SER A 328 -58.65 -14.63 17.13
CA SER A 328 -59.42 -15.01 15.94
C SER A 328 -59.78 -13.78 15.10
N ASN A 329 -59.64 -13.89 13.77
CA ASN A 329 -60.19 -12.94 12.80
C ASN A 329 -61.13 -13.60 11.78
N GLY A 330 -61.43 -14.89 11.95
CA GLY A 330 -62.20 -15.70 11.02
C GLY A 330 -63.68 -15.91 11.38
N ARG A 331 -64.18 -15.39 12.51
CA ARG A 331 -65.54 -15.66 13.02
C ARG A 331 -66.31 -14.37 13.32
N VAL A 332 -67.56 -14.29 12.85
CA VAL A 332 -68.49 -13.15 13.11
C VAL A 332 -69.15 -13.20 14.50
N THR A 333 -68.93 -14.27 15.27
CA THR A 333 -69.56 -14.51 16.61
C THR A 333 -68.59 -14.39 17.78
N ILE A 334 -67.36 -13.97 17.54
CA ILE A 334 -66.44 -13.54 18.60
C ILE A 334 -66.29 -12.04 18.42
N GLU A 335 -67.00 -11.26 19.24
CA GLU A 335 -66.67 -9.86 19.41
C GLU A 335 -65.22 -9.79 19.91
N ALA A 336 -64.39 -8.91 19.33
CA ALA A 336 -63.01 -8.73 19.77
C ALA A 336 -62.93 -8.44 21.29
N PRO A 337 -61.86 -8.81 22.05
CA PRO A 337 -60.62 -9.50 21.68
C PRO A 337 -60.34 -10.71 22.60
N GLU A 338 -61.16 -11.76 22.59
CA GLU A 338 -60.87 -12.93 23.42
C GLU A 338 -59.80 -13.83 22.76
N LYS A 339 -58.75 -14.14 23.53
CA LYS A 339 -57.73 -15.14 23.17
C LYS A 339 -58.41 -16.48 22.96
N LEU A 340 -58.03 -17.16 21.89
CA LEU A 340 -58.51 -18.50 21.59
C LEU A 340 -58.19 -19.44 22.78
N PRO A 341 -59.08 -20.40 23.09
CA PRO A 341 -58.82 -21.35 24.16
C PRO A 341 -57.51 -22.11 23.96
N GLN A 342 -56.83 -22.44 25.06
CA GLN A 342 -55.68 -23.34 25.03
C GLN A 342 -56.04 -24.67 24.32
N GLY A 343 -55.14 -25.14 23.48
CA GLY A 343 -55.28 -26.43 22.81
C GLY A 343 -54.53 -26.52 21.50
N THR A 344 -54.76 -27.63 20.80
CA THR A 344 -54.16 -27.90 19.48
C THR A 344 -55.05 -27.36 18.36
N TYR A 345 -54.43 -26.57 17.51
CA TYR A 345 -54.95 -26.00 16.27
C TYR A 345 -54.19 -26.60 15.09
N TYR A 346 -54.65 -26.32 13.88
CA TYR A 346 -54.02 -26.79 12.64
C TYR A 346 -53.81 -25.61 11.72
N TYR A 347 -52.66 -25.54 11.07
CA TYR A 347 -52.37 -24.48 10.11
C TYR A 347 -52.16 -25.02 8.70
N ILE A 348 -52.43 -24.16 7.73
CA ILE A 348 -52.05 -24.32 6.33
C ILE A 348 -51.35 -23.04 5.90
N ILE A 349 -50.14 -23.17 5.37
CA ILE A 349 -49.35 -22.10 4.78
C ILE A 349 -49.26 -22.40 3.29
N GLU A 350 -49.79 -21.51 2.47
CA GLU A 350 -49.63 -21.52 1.01
C GLU A 350 -48.68 -20.40 0.64
N TYR A 351 -47.70 -20.66 -0.22
CA TYR A 351 -46.71 -19.67 -0.62
C TYR A 351 -46.22 -19.93 -2.04
N VAL A 352 -45.85 -18.87 -2.76
CA VAL A 352 -45.28 -18.98 -4.12
C VAL A 352 -43.76 -18.97 -4.02
N ASP A 353 -43.11 -20.04 -4.48
CA ASP A 353 -41.65 -20.15 -4.46
C ASP A 353 -40.96 -19.33 -5.58
N LYS A 354 -39.62 -19.36 -5.59
CA LYS A 354 -38.79 -18.67 -6.60
C LYS A 354 -39.04 -19.11 -8.05
N ASN A 355 -39.62 -20.29 -8.26
CA ASN A 355 -39.98 -20.81 -9.58
C ASN A 355 -41.43 -20.48 -9.95
N ASN A 356 -42.05 -19.55 -9.22
CA ASN A 356 -43.45 -19.18 -9.35
C ASN A 356 -44.42 -20.36 -9.14
N GLN A 357 -44.01 -21.37 -8.37
CA GLN A 357 -44.84 -22.53 -8.04
C GLN A 357 -45.49 -22.35 -6.68
N THR A 358 -46.80 -22.62 -6.60
CA THR A 358 -47.49 -22.66 -5.31
C THR A 358 -47.06 -23.89 -4.53
N LYS A 359 -46.53 -23.68 -3.33
CA LYS A 359 -46.24 -24.69 -2.33
C LYS A 359 -47.24 -24.59 -1.19
N ARG A 360 -47.48 -25.71 -0.53
CA ARG A 360 -48.39 -25.82 0.61
C ARG A 360 -47.75 -26.63 1.71
N LYS A 361 -47.75 -26.10 2.94
CA LYS A 361 -47.27 -26.76 4.16
C LYS A 361 -48.36 -26.71 5.20
N GLY A 362 -48.61 -27.81 5.91
CA GLY A 362 -49.60 -27.83 6.99
C GLY A 362 -49.14 -28.74 8.12
N SER A 363 -49.51 -28.37 9.34
CA SER A 363 -49.26 -29.16 10.54
C SER A 363 -50.16 -28.68 11.69
N TRP A 364 -49.80 -29.02 12.91
CA TRP A 364 -50.45 -28.57 14.13
C TRP A 364 -49.75 -27.35 14.75
N LEU A 365 -50.51 -26.55 15.50
CA LEU A 365 -50.04 -25.43 16.31
C LEU A 365 -50.62 -25.59 17.71
N TYR A 366 -49.81 -25.58 18.75
CA TYR A 366 -50.28 -25.59 20.12
C TYR A 366 -50.36 -24.17 20.68
N ILE A 367 -51.52 -23.79 21.21
CA ILE A 367 -51.73 -22.52 21.91
C ILE A 367 -51.75 -22.81 23.40
N LYS A 368 -50.86 -22.17 24.15
CA LYS A 368 -50.85 -22.12 25.61
C LYS A 368 -51.31 -20.74 26.07
N ASN A 369 -52.13 -20.68 27.12
CA ASN A 369 -52.54 -19.42 27.74
C ASN A 369 -51.71 -19.09 28.97
#